data_AF-A0A9D8R0X4-F1
#
_entry.id   AF-A0A9D8R0X4-F1
#
_cell.length_a   1.000
_cell.length_b   1.000
_cell.length_c   1.000
_cell.angle_alpha   90.00
_cell.angle_beta   90.00
_cell.angle_gamma   90.00
#
_symmetry.space_group_name_H-M   'P 1'
#
loop_
_entity.id
_entity.type
_entity.pdbx_description
1 polymer ?
#
loop_
_entity_poly.entity_id
_entity_poly.type
_entity_poly.pdbx_seq_one_letter_code
_entity_poly.pdbx_strand_id
1 'polypeptide(L)'
;MAFQLKSFIWRTYIETLTRISPKLNTYVQFRNRKGYKLNLDNPQTLDEKIQKLKLESYATDPLITQCADKYAVREFVKERGCADILVPLIAAYDKVEDVEWDKLPQAFAMKWNFGSGTNIICPDKSKLDIEETKRKMKEWRKQRNWYLYFSEMQYKAMAPKIVVEEYLKPERGVQPDDYKLYCFNGEPKFILLCTGREFGRPKFYFFNEKWELARINRDSKAAPEGFTYP
;
A
#
# COMPACT_ATOMS: atom_id res chain seq x y z
N MET A 1 -18.22 12.74 -20.37
CA MET A 1 -18.02 14.12 -19.86
C MET A 1 -18.64 14.35 -18.48
N ALA A 2 -19.95 14.12 -18.27
CA ALA A 2 -20.61 14.37 -16.97
C ALA A 2 -20.08 13.51 -15.79
N PHE A 3 -19.73 12.24 -16.03
CA PHE A 3 -19.16 11.36 -15.00
C PHE A 3 -17.78 11.83 -14.50
N GLN A 4 -16.91 12.23 -15.44
CA GLN A 4 -15.58 12.76 -15.11
C GLN A 4 -15.68 14.08 -14.32
N LEU A 5 -16.61 14.96 -14.71
CA LEU A 5 -16.85 16.22 -13.98
C LEU A 5 -17.35 15.96 -12.55
N LYS A 6 -18.31 15.04 -12.36
CA LYS A 6 -18.77 14.65 -11.01
C LYS A 6 -17.63 14.07 -10.17
N SER A 7 -16.79 13.22 -10.74
CA SER A 7 -15.64 12.63 -10.04
C SER A 7 -14.60 13.69 -9.64
N PHE A 8 -14.36 14.68 -10.49
CA PHE A 8 -13.44 15.78 -10.23
C PHE A 8 -13.96 16.70 -9.13
N ILE A 9 -15.24 17.12 -9.20
CA ILE A 9 -15.87 17.95 -8.18
C ILE A 9 -15.84 17.24 -6.82
N TRP A 10 -16.20 15.95 -6.79
CA TRP A 10 -16.15 15.15 -5.57
C TRP A 10 -14.74 15.07 -4.99
N ARG A 11 -13.73 14.82 -5.84
CA ARG A 11 -12.33 14.78 -5.41
C ARG A 11 -11.91 16.11 -4.80
N THR A 12 -12.16 17.22 -5.49
CA THR A 12 -11.81 18.57 -4.99
C THR A 12 -12.52 18.88 -3.68
N TYR A 13 -13.80 18.53 -3.55
CA TYR A 13 -14.56 18.67 -2.31
C TYR A 13 -13.91 17.88 -1.15
N ILE A 14 -13.64 16.59 -1.35
CA ILE A 14 -13.05 15.70 -0.34
C ILE A 14 -11.65 16.17 0.09
N GLU A 15 -10.79 16.52 -0.86
CA GLU A 15 -9.46 17.02 -0.53
C GLU A 15 -9.51 18.39 0.17
N THR A 16 -10.51 19.23 -0.12
CA THR A 16 -10.73 20.51 0.58
C THR A 16 -11.16 20.27 2.03
N LEU A 17 -12.06 19.31 2.26
CA LEU A 17 -12.42 18.90 3.63
C LEU A 17 -11.19 18.45 4.43
N THR A 18 -10.28 17.66 3.85
CA THR A 18 -9.04 17.27 4.55
C THR A 18 -8.17 18.47 4.90
N ARG A 19 -8.06 19.46 4.01
CA ARG A 19 -7.27 20.69 4.26
C ARG A 19 -7.85 21.53 5.40
N ILE A 20 -9.18 21.56 5.54
CA ILE A 20 -9.87 22.23 6.65
C ILE A 20 -9.72 21.40 7.94
N SER A 21 -10.05 20.12 7.86
CA SER A 21 -10.01 19.17 8.98
C SER A 21 -9.96 17.73 8.45
N PRO A 22 -8.83 17.01 8.62
CA PRO A 22 -8.73 15.58 8.32
C PRO A 22 -9.83 14.75 9.00
N LYS A 23 -10.23 15.17 10.21
CA LYS A 23 -11.34 14.57 10.99
C LYS A 23 -12.68 14.74 10.27
N LEU A 24 -12.98 15.93 9.73
CA LEU A 24 -14.22 16.19 8.99
C LEU A 24 -14.36 15.31 7.75
N ASN A 25 -13.32 15.25 6.89
CA ASN A 25 -13.34 14.36 5.72
C ASN A 25 -13.50 12.89 6.14
N THR A 26 -12.83 12.47 7.23
CA THR A 26 -12.93 11.10 7.74
C THR A 26 -14.38 10.76 8.14
N TYR A 27 -15.10 11.65 8.83
CA TYR A 27 -16.53 11.43 9.13
C TYR A 27 -17.40 11.29 7.88
N VAL A 28 -17.22 12.20 6.91
CA VAL A 28 -18.00 12.19 5.65
C VAL A 28 -17.79 10.90 4.89
N GLN A 29 -16.54 10.49 4.69
CA GLN A 29 -16.25 9.27 3.94
C GLN A 29 -16.59 8.00 4.69
N PHE A 30 -16.40 7.96 6.01
CA PHE A 30 -16.79 6.80 6.80
C PHE A 30 -18.29 6.57 6.68
N ARG A 31 -19.11 7.61 6.86
CA ARG A 31 -20.58 7.50 6.71
C ARG A 31 -20.98 7.06 5.30
N ASN A 32 -20.36 7.63 4.27
CA ASN A 32 -20.65 7.27 2.88
C ASN A 32 -20.30 5.80 2.56
N ARG A 33 -19.21 5.27 3.14
CA ARG A 33 -18.73 3.90 2.87
C ARG A 33 -19.38 2.83 3.74
N LYS A 34 -19.66 3.15 5.00
CA LYS A 34 -20.13 2.19 6.01
C LYS A 34 -21.64 2.27 6.26
N GLY A 35 -22.28 3.37 5.88
CA GLY A 35 -23.72 3.57 6.07
C GLY A 35 -24.14 4.02 7.48
N TYR A 36 -23.20 4.14 8.42
CA TYR A 36 -23.44 4.62 9.78
C TYR A 36 -22.43 5.70 10.21
N LYS A 37 -22.73 6.43 11.29
CA LYS A 37 -21.88 7.50 11.81
C LYS A 37 -20.67 6.90 12.56
N LEU A 38 -19.47 7.37 12.26
CA LEU A 38 -18.25 7.03 13.00
C LEU A 38 -18.37 7.50 14.45
N ASN A 39 -18.11 6.61 15.42
CA ASN A 39 -17.98 6.99 16.83
C ASN A 39 -16.50 6.93 17.26
N LEU A 40 -15.86 8.09 17.45
CA LEU A 40 -14.46 8.16 17.92
C LEU A 40 -14.33 8.14 19.44
N ASP A 41 -15.39 8.50 20.16
CA ASP A 41 -15.37 8.56 21.63
C ASP A 41 -15.46 7.14 22.21
N ASN A 42 -16.28 6.29 21.60
CA ASN A 42 -16.44 4.89 21.98
C ASN A 42 -16.43 3.94 20.76
N PRO A 43 -15.28 3.77 20.07
CA PRO A 43 -15.19 2.97 18.85
C PRO A 43 -15.39 1.47 19.14
N GLN A 44 -16.36 0.85 18.47
CA GLN A 44 -16.69 -0.56 18.68
C GLN A 44 -16.03 -1.45 17.63
N THR A 45 -16.11 -1.05 16.35
CA THR A 45 -15.62 -1.86 15.23
C THR A 45 -14.13 -1.66 14.98
N LEU A 46 -13.50 -2.62 14.31
CA LEU A 46 -12.11 -2.48 13.85
C LEU A 46 -11.93 -1.25 12.94
N ASP A 47 -12.90 -0.99 12.06
CA ASP A 47 -12.87 0.18 11.18
C ASP A 47 -12.85 1.50 11.97
N GLU A 48 -13.70 1.64 12.99
CA GLU A 48 -13.73 2.84 13.84
C GLU A 48 -12.42 3.02 14.61
N LYS A 49 -11.88 1.92 15.17
CA LYS A 49 -10.60 1.92 15.87
C LYS A 49 -9.45 2.35 14.96
N ILE A 50 -9.41 1.85 13.72
CA ILE A 50 -8.42 2.27 12.72
C ILE A 50 -8.57 3.77 12.38
N GLN A 51 -9.79 4.28 12.20
CA GLN A 51 -9.97 5.72 11.96
C GLN A 51 -9.54 6.57 13.14
N LYS A 52 -9.76 6.11 14.38
CA LYS A 52 -9.27 6.77 15.59
C LYS A 52 -7.74 6.86 15.59
N LEU A 53 -7.06 5.73 15.41
CA LEU A 53 -5.58 5.68 15.32
C LEU A 53 -5.04 6.57 14.20
N LYS A 54 -5.67 6.55 13.02
CA LYS A 54 -5.30 7.40 11.88
C LYS A 54 -5.31 8.89 12.23
N LEU A 55 -6.32 9.34 12.97
CA LEU A 55 -6.53 10.74 13.31
C LEU A 55 -5.72 11.21 14.52
N GLU A 56 -5.52 10.34 15.52
CA GLU A 56 -4.93 10.71 16.81
C GLU A 56 -3.42 10.42 16.91
N SER A 57 -2.91 9.44 16.15
CA SER A 57 -1.52 8.98 16.29
C SER A 57 -0.77 8.93 14.95
N TYR A 58 -1.32 8.29 13.92
CA TYR A 58 -0.57 8.00 12.69
C TYR A 58 -0.12 9.26 11.94
N ALA A 59 -0.87 10.36 12.06
CA ALA A 59 -0.57 11.63 11.41
C ALA A 59 0.71 12.31 11.93
N THR A 60 1.15 11.98 13.15
CA THR A 60 2.25 12.66 13.85
C THR A 60 3.38 11.72 14.25
N ASP A 61 3.14 10.41 14.21
CA ASP A 61 4.16 9.41 14.55
C ASP A 61 5.20 9.26 13.42
N PRO A 62 6.49 9.60 13.67
CA PRO A 62 7.55 9.46 12.67
C PRO A 62 7.78 7.99 12.28
N LEU A 63 7.55 7.03 13.17
CA LEU A 63 7.70 5.61 12.87
C LEU A 63 6.66 5.15 11.85
N ILE A 64 5.41 5.61 11.97
CA ILE A 64 4.36 5.30 10.99
C ILE A 64 4.69 5.91 9.62
N THR A 65 5.23 7.13 9.60
CA THR A 65 5.70 7.77 8.37
C THR A 65 6.85 6.98 7.75
N GLN A 66 7.85 6.57 8.55
CA GLN A 66 8.97 5.75 8.09
C GLN A 66 8.49 4.42 7.50
N CYS A 67 7.58 3.72 8.18
CA CYS A 67 7.06 2.43 7.74
C CYS A 67 6.15 2.52 6.50
N ALA A 68 5.48 3.65 6.28
CA ALA A 68 4.65 3.87 5.09
C ALA A 68 5.46 4.28 3.85
N ASP A 69 6.68 4.78 4.04
CA ASP A 69 7.62 5.17 2.98
C ASP A 69 8.38 3.93 2.47
N LYS A 70 8.17 3.54 1.20
CA LYS A 70 8.79 2.33 0.63
C LYS A 70 10.32 2.37 0.59
N TYR A 71 10.93 3.54 0.69
CA TYR A 71 12.37 3.68 0.80
C TYR A 71 12.81 3.65 2.27
N ALA A 72 12.21 4.47 3.13
CA ALA A 72 12.64 4.61 4.52
C ALA A 72 12.35 3.37 5.39
N VAL A 73 11.30 2.61 5.07
CA VAL A 73 10.94 1.36 5.78
C VAL A 73 12.07 0.32 5.74
N ARG A 74 12.93 0.38 4.71
CA ARG A 74 14.05 -0.55 4.55
C ARG A 74 15.02 -0.46 5.72
N GLU A 75 15.23 0.74 6.27
CA GLU A 75 16.10 0.90 7.44
C GLU A 75 15.47 0.35 8.71
N PHE A 76 14.18 0.64 8.93
CA PHE A 76 13.41 0.04 10.03
C PHE A 76 13.49 -1.50 10.02
N VAL A 77 13.34 -2.12 8.85
CA VAL A 77 13.41 -3.58 8.70
C VAL A 77 14.81 -4.13 9.03
N LYS A 78 15.89 -3.45 8.59
CA LYS A 78 17.26 -3.84 8.93
C LYS A 78 17.55 -3.72 10.42
N GLU A 79 17.14 -2.61 11.04
CA GLU A 79 17.31 -2.39 12.48
C GLU A 79 16.62 -3.47 13.30
N ARG A 80 15.55 -4.07 12.78
CA ARG A 80 14.83 -5.21 13.38
C ARG A 80 15.46 -6.57 13.10
N GLY A 81 16.60 -6.62 12.41
CA GLY A 81 17.33 -7.85 12.12
C GLY A 81 16.72 -8.68 10.99
N CYS A 82 15.77 -8.11 10.23
CA CYS A 82 15.05 -8.80 9.16
C CYS A 82 15.52 -8.32 7.78
N ALA A 83 16.80 -7.97 7.62
CA ALA A 83 17.29 -7.43 6.35
C ALA A 83 17.18 -8.43 5.18
N ASP A 84 17.15 -9.72 5.49
CA ASP A 84 17.05 -10.86 4.57
C ASP A 84 15.73 -10.93 3.80
N ILE A 85 14.64 -10.38 4.34
CA ILE A 85 13.33 -10.35 3.65
C ILE A 85 13.18 -9.17 2.69
N LEU A 86 14.13 -8.22 2.69
CA LEU A 86 14.05 -7.05 1.82
C LEU A 86 14.38 -7.43 0.37
N VAL A 87 13.48 -7.08 -0.55
CA VAL A 87 13.79 -7.15 -1.99
C VAL A 87 15.05 -6.32 -2.26
N PRO A 88 16.05 -6.84 -3.02
CA PRO A 88 17.27 -6.09 -3.30
C PRO A 88 16.99 -4.72 -3.92
N LEU A 89 17.61 -3.69 -3.34
CA LEU A 89 17.55 -2.33 -3.85
C LEU A 89 18.67 -2.14 -4.87
N ILE A 90 18.31 -1.83 -6.11
CA ILE A 90 19.27 -1.56 -7.18
C ILE A 90 19.74 -0.11 -7.10
N ALA A 91 18.80 0.83 -6.99
CA ALA A 91 19.10 2.26 -6.96
C ALA A 91 17.96 3.07 -6.33
N ALA A 92 18.28 4.29 -5.90
CA ALA A 92 17.30 5.29 -5.48
C ALA A 92 17.66 6.68 -6.00
N TYR A 93 16.65 7.42 -6.45
CA TYR A 93 16.82 8.75 -7.08
C TYR A 93 15.83 9.76 -6.51
N ASP A 94 16.19 11.05 -6.52
CA ASP A 94 15.32 12.15 -6.09
C ASP A 94 14.42 12.67 -7.22
N LYS A 95 14.92 12.60 -8.45
CA LYS A 95 14.22 13.10 -9.64
C LYS A 95 14.32 12.09 -10.78
N VAL A 96 13.39 12.22 -11.73
CA VAL A 96 13.31 11.35 -12.91
C VAL A 96 14.50 11.59 -13.85
N GLU A 97 15.01 12.83 -13.85
CA GLU A 97 16.16 13.28 -14.61
C GLU A 97 17.47 12.65 -14.13
N ASP A 98 17.55 12.27 -12.85
CA ASP A 98 18.76 11.71 -12.24
C ASP A 98 18.92 10.20 -12.53
N VAL A 99 17.92 9.57 -13.15
CA VAL A 99 17.90 8.13 -13.41
C VAL A 99 18.92 7.76 -14.47
N GLU A 100 19.90 6.93 -14.10
CA GLU A 100 20.93 6.39 -14.99
C GLU A 100 20.45 5.13 -15.71
N TRP A 101 19.58 5.31 -16.73
CA TRP A 101 18.88 4.22 -17.44
C TRP A 101 19.80 3.12 -18.01
N ASP A 102 20.99 3.48 -18.44
CA ASP A 102 21.97 2.54 -19.00
C ASP A 102 22.52 1.58 -17.94
N LYS A 103 22.62 2.03 -16.69
CA LYS A 103 23.08 1.23 -15.54
C LYS A 103 22.02 0.33 -14.95
N LEU A 104 20.74 0.56 -15.26
CA LEU A 104 19.67 -0.32 -14.77
C LEU A 104 19.76 -1.71 -15.41
N PRO A 105 19.47 -2.79 -14.67
CA PRO A 105 19.52 -4.16 -15.20
C PRO A 105 18.45 -4.42 -16.26
N GLN A 106 18.53 -5.59 -16.90
CA GLN A 106 17.55 -6.01 -17.91
C GLN A 106 16.12 -6.13 -17.37
N ALA A 107 15.94 -6.39 -16.07
CA ALA A 107 14.63 -6.41 -15.43
C ALA A 107 14.66 -5.72 -14.07
N PHE A 108 13.64 -4.91 -13.76
CA PHE A 108 13.51 -4.17 -12.50
C PHE A 108 12.05 -3.74 -12.25
N ALA A 109 11.76 -3.36 -11.00
CA ALA A 109 10.56 -2.62 -10.64
C ALA A 109 10.94 -1.20 -10.19
N MET A 110 10.30 -0.17 -10.76
CA MET A 110 10.54 1.23 -10.40
C MET A 110 9.25 1.87 -9.89
N LYS A 111 9.32 2.58 -8.77
CA LYS A 111 8.15 3.18 -8.11
C LYS A 111 8.49 4.42 -7.31
N TRP A 112 7.52 5.30 -7.09
CA TRP A 112 7.62 6.34 -6.06
C TRP A 112 7.39 5.74 -4.68
N ASN A 113 8.14 6.22 -3.67
CA ASN A 113 8.01 5.77 -2.29
C ASN A 113 6.60 6.02 -1.70
N PHE A 114 6.02 7.19 -1.94
CA PHE A 114 4.74 7.61 -1.37
C PHE A 114 3.50 7.07 -2.09
N GLY A 115 3.61 6.42 -3.25
CA GLY A 115 2.47 6.14 -4.15
C GLY A 115 1.82 4.76 -4.00
N SER A 116 0.64 4.58 -4.60
CA SER A 116 0.01 3.27 -4.79
C SER A 116 -0.51 3.16 -6.22
N GLY A 117 -0.32 1.99 -6.85
CA GLY A 117 -0.66 1.78 -8.27
C GLY A 117 0.24 2.54 -9.27
N THR A 118 1.29 3.21 -8.80
CA THR A 118 2.25 3.98 -9.60
C THR A 118 3.58 3.25 -9.72
N ASN A 119 3.54 2.06 -10.32
CA ASN A 119 4.70 1.17 -10.48
C ASN A 119 4.98 0.95 -11.96
N ILE A 120 6.26 0.95 -12.31
CA ILE A 120 6.77 0.49 -13.60
C ILE A 120 7.34 -0.90 -13.36
N ILE A 121 6.76 -1.91 -14.00
CA ILE A 121 7.26 -3.28 -13.96
C ILE A 121 7.95 -3.52 -15.30
N CYS A 122 9.27 -3.70 -15.27
CA CYS A 122 10.11 -3.89 -16.43
C CYS A 122 10.67 -5.32 -16.39
N PRO A 123 10.04 -6.30 -17.04
CA PRO A 123 10.60 -7.65 -17.15
C PRO A 123 11.68 -7.75 -18.25
N ASP A 124 11.75 -6.77 -19.14
CA ASP A 124 12.64 -6.73 -20.31
C ASP A 124 12.89 -5.27 -20.72
N LYS A 125 14.07 -4.73 -20.38
CA LYS A 125 14.46 -3.34 -20.62
C LYS A 125 14.49 -2.99 -22.10
N SER A 126 14.74 -3.96 -22.98
CA SER A 126 14.76 -3.72 -24.44
C SER A 126 13.39 -3.31 -25.00
N LYS A 127 12.30 -3.62 -24.28
CA LYS A 127 10.91 -3.27 -24.64
C LYS A 127 10.39 -2.06 -23.89
N LEU A 128 11.19 -1.47 -23.01
CA LEU A 128 10.78 -0.34 -22.18
C LEU A 128 10.82 0.95 -23.00
N ASP A 129 9.68 1.62 -23.14
CA ASP A 129 9.65 3.00 -23.60
C ASP A 129 10.11 3.92 -22.46
N ILE A 130 11.38 4.34 -22.52
CA ILE A 130 12.01 5.20 -21.52
C ILE A 130 11.33 6.57 -21.46
N GLU A 131 10.95 7.15 -22.60
CA GLU A 131 10.36 8.49 -22.64
C GLU A 131 8.92 8.49 -22.09
N GLU A 132 8.13 7.45 -22.43
CA GLU A 132 6.82 7.27 -21.81
C GLU A 132 6.94 7.02 -20.30
N THR A 133 7.93 6.23 -19.88
CA THR A 133 8.21 5.96 -18.47
C THR A 133 8.54 7.24 -17.72
N LYS A 134 9.44 8.08 -18.26
CA LYS A 134 9.77 9.40 -17.69
C LYS A 134 8.52 10.25 -17.55
N ARG A 135 7.67 10.32 -18.59
CA ARG A 135 6.41 11.08 -18.56
C ARG A 135 5.48 10.57 -17.45
N LYS A 136 5.26 9.25 -17.34
CA LYS A 136 4.44 8.64 -16.27
C LYS A 136 4.98 8.99 -14.89
N MET A 137 6.28 8.83 -14.66
CA MET A 137 6.91 9.12 -13.37
C MET A 137 6.78 10.60 -12.98
N LYS A 138 6.92 11.53 -13.93
CA LYS A 138 6.69 12.97 -13.72
C LYS A 138 5.24 13.28 -13.36
N GLU A 139 4.28 12.67 -14.04
CA GLU A 139 2.86 12.85 -13.74
C GLU A 139 2.49 12.27 -12.36
N TRP A 140 2.98 11.09 -12.01
CA TRP A 140 2.75 10.50 -10.70
C TRP A 140 3.36 11.31 -9.57
N ARG A 141 4.50 11.98 -9.80
CA ARG A 141 5.10 12.90 -8.82
C ARG A 141 4.15 14.05 -8.45
N LYS A 142 3.36 14.55 -9.40
CA LYS A 142 2.35 15.60 -9.15
C LYS A 142 1.21 15.10 -8.27
N GLN A 143 0.97 13.79 -8.24
CA GLN A 143 -0.10 13.16 -7.47
C GLN A 143 0.28 12.88 -6.01
N ARG A 144 1.44 13.37 -5.51
CA ARG A 144 1.88 13.20 -4.12
C ARG A 144 0.85 13.64 -3.06
N ASN A 145 -0.07 14.54 -3.43
CA ASN A 145 -1.15 15.00 -2.55
C ASN A 145 -2.32 14.02 -2.42
N TRP A 146 -2.22 12.79 -2.96
CA TRP A 146 -3.26 11.78 -2.90
C TRP A 146 -3.70 11.45 -1.46
N TYR A 147 -2.82 11.63 -0.47
CA TYR A 147 -3.13 11.46 0.95
C TYR A 147 -4.30 12.34 1.43
N LEU A 148 -4.54 13.47 0.75
CA LEU A 148 -5.66 14.35 1.03
C LEU A 148 -7.01 13.69 0.73
N TYR A 149 -7.04 12.73 -0.19
CA TYR A 149 -8.28 12.06 -0.55
C TYR A 149 -8.82 11.26 0.63
N PHE A 150 -7.98 10.53 1.38
CA PHE A 150 -8.41 9.67 2.51
C PHE A 150 -8.05 10.21 3.90
N SER A 151 -7.49 11.42 3.97
CA SER A 151 -6.93 12.00 5.20
C SER A 151 -5.84 11.12 5.82
N GLU A 152 -5.00 10.53 4.98
CA GLU A 152 -3.87 9.68 5.37
C GLU A 152 -2.62 10.53 5.58
N MET A 153 -2.68 11.38 6.60
CA MET A 153 -1.70 12.45 6.81
C MET A 153 -0.27 11.94 7.03
N GLN A 154 -0.07 10.67 7.39
CA GLN A 154 1.24 10.03 7.51
C GLN A 154 2.08 10.10 6.22
N TYR A 155 1.44 10.22 5.05
CA TYR A 155 2.16 10.35 3.77
C TYR A 155 2.59 11.80 3.44
N LYS A 156 2.14 12.81 4.22
CA LYS A 156 2.30 14.23 3.87
C LYS A 156 3.75 14.70 3.85
N ALA A 157 4.56 14.23 4.80
CA ALA A 157 5.92 14.72 5.03
C ALA A 157 7.00 13.91 4.30
N MET A 158 6.63 12.90 3.50
CA MET A 158 7.58 12.04 2.80
C MET A 158 8.33 12.81 1.72
N ALA A 159 9.66 12.80 1.81
CA ALA A 159 10.50 13.27 0.73
C ALA A 159 10.35 12.34 -0.49
N PRO A 160 10.03 12.85 -1.69
CA PRO A 160 9.88 12.01 -2.88
C PRO A 160 11.17 11.26 -3.20
N LYS A 161 11.10 9.93 -3.23
CA LYS A 161 12.17 9.04 -3.69
C LYS A 161 11.63 8.08 -4.75
N ILE A 162 12.37 7.94 -5.84
CA ILE A 162 12.19 6.87 -6.81
C ILE A 162 13.00 5.69 -6.29
N VAL A 163 12.35 4.55 -6.12
CA VAL A 163 12.96 3.30 -5.66
C VAL A 163 12.99 2.34 -6.85
N VAL A 164 14.18 1.81 -7.14
CA VAL A 164 14.39 0.77 -8.16
C VAL A 164 14.82 -0.52 -7.45
N GLU A 165 13.98 -1.53 -7.53
CA GLU A 165 14.18 -2.82 -6.87
C GLU A 165 14.27 -3.95 -7.89
N GLU A 166 14.88 -5.06 -7.48
CA GLU A 166 14.90 -6.28 -8.27
C GLU A 166 13.48 -6.70 -8.67
N TYR A 167 13.32 -7.10 -9.93
CA TYR A 167 12.06 -7.65 -10.41
C TYR A 167 11.88 -9.07 -9.89
N LEU A 168 10.91 -9.26 -9.00
CA LEU A 168 10.49 -10.58 -8.55
C LEU A 168 9.77 -11.31 -9.69
N LYS A 169 10.53 -12.09 -10.45
CA LYS A 169 10.02 -12.86 -11.59
C LYS A 169 9.03 -13.92 -11.11
N PRO A 170 7.82 -13.99 -11.69
CA PRO A 170 6.88 -15.06 -11.41
C PRO A 170 7.49 -16.43 -11.69
N GLU A 171 7.38 -17.35 -10.74
CA GLU A 171 7.76 -18.74 -10.95
C GLU A 171 6.62 -19.46 -11.67
N ARG A 172 6.90 -20.04 -12.85
CA ARG A 172 5.90 -20.76 -13.66
C ARG A 172 4.63 -19.93 -13.95
N GLY A 173 4.75 -18.60 -13.98
CA GLY A 173 3.62 -17.68 -14.21
C GLY A 173 2.81 -17.33 -12.95
N VAL A 174 3.16 -17.86 -11.79
CA VAL A 174 2.50 -17.62 -10.50
C VAL A 174 3.13 -16.41 -9.82
N GLN A 175 2.31 -15.42 -9.45
CA GLN A 175 2.80 -14.26 -8.71
C GLN A 175 3.10 -14.62 -7.25
N PRO A 176 4.02 -13.91 -6.58
CA PRO A 176 4.24 -14.11 -5.15
C PRO A 176 2.95 -13.98 -4.34
N ASP A 177 2.81 -14.84 -3.33
CA ASP A 177 1.70 -14.76 -2.38
C ASP A 177 1.84 -13.54 -1.48
N ASP A 178 0.71 -12.92 -1.13
CA ASP A 178 0.71 -11.80 -0.18
C ASP A 178 0.31 -12.27 1.21
N TYR A 179 1.09 -11.85 2.20
CA TYR A 179 0.78 -12.03 3.61
C TYR A 179 0.30 -10.71 4.22
N LYS A 180 -0.83 -10.74 4.92
CA LYS A 180 -1.38 -9.59 5.65
C LYS A 180 -1.55 -9.95 7.12
N LEU A 181 -0.72 -9.37 7.97
CA LEU A 181 -0.76 -9.59 9.41
C LEU A 181 -1.73 -8.59 10.05
N TYR A 182 -2.70 -9.11 10.80
CA TYR A 182 -3.66 -8.34 11.57
C TYR A 182 -3.19 -8.29 13.03
N CYS A 183 -2.62 -7.16 13.42
CA CYS A 183 -2.10 -6.94 14.75
C CYS A 183 -3.09 -6.17 15.64
N PHE A 184 -3.25 -6.64 16.88
CA PHE A 184 -4.11 -6.03 17.89
C PHE A 184 -3.22 -5.70 19.09
N ASN A 185 -3.11 -4.41 19.42
CA ASN A 185 -2.24 -3.92 20.50
C ASN A 185 -0.77 -4.40 20.39
N GLY A 186 -0.25 -4.48 19.15
CA GLY A 186 1.11 -4.92 18.89
C GLY A 186 1.27 -6.43 18.69
N GLU A 187 0.25 -7.24 18.99
CA GLU A 187 0.32 -8.70 18.84
C GLU A 187 -0.39 -9.15 17.54
N PRO A 188 0.28 -9.88 16.64
CA PRO A 188 -0.40 -10.48 15.48
C PRO A 188 -1.45 -11.47 15.98
N LYS A 189 -2.67 -11.45 15.44
CA LYS A 189 -3.71 -12.45 15.78
C LYS A 189 -4.19 -13.26 14.59
N PHE A 190 -4.17 -12.65 13.41
CA PHE A 190 -4.52 -13.34 12.18
C PHE A 190 -3.52 -13.01 11.08
N ILE A 191 -3.26 -14.00 10.24
CA ILE A 191 -2.48 -13.87 9.02
C ILE A 191 -3.42 -14.18 7.87
N LEU A 192 -3.65 -13.21 7.00
CA LEU A 192 -4.40 -13.41 5.77
C LEU A 192 -3.41 -13.67 4.64
N LEU A 193 -3.39 -14.92 4.19
CA LEU A 193 -2.69 -15.37 2.99
C LEU A 193 -3.58 -15.10 1.76
N CYS A 194 -3.04 -14.39 0.78
CA CYS A 194 -3.71 -14.09 -0.48
C CYS A 194 -2.97 -14.75 -1.64
N THR A 195 -3.61 -15.71 -2.31
CA THR A 195 -2.97 -16.54 -3.35
C THR A 195 -3.70 -16.45 -4.69
N GLY A 196 -3.00 -16.79 -5.77
CA GLY A 196 -3.59 -16.91 -7.12
C GLY A 196 -4.13 -15.59 -7.68
N ARG A 197 -3.40 -14.49 -7.47
CA ARG A 197 -3.81 -13.14 -7.93
C ARG A 197 -3.89 -13.01 -9.44
N GLU A 198 -3.09 -13.79 -10.15
CA GLU A 198 -3.03 -13.89 -11.61
C GLU A 198 -4.31 -14.49 -12.22
N PHE A 199 -5.10 -15.25 -11.45
CA PHE A 199 -6.31 -15.93 -11.94
C PHE A 199 -7.60 -15.10 -11.79
N GLY A 200 -7.48 -13.79 -11.60
CA GLY A 200 -8.60 -12.83 -11.56
C GLY A 200 -9.41 -12.81 -10.26
N ARG A 201 -9.63 -13.96 -9.61
CA ARG A 201 -10.18 -14.03 -8.25
C ARG A 201 -9.17 -14.65 -7.29
N PRO A 202 -8.40 -13.83 -6.55
CA PRO A 202 -7.52 -14.33 -5.50
C PRO A 202 -8.28 -15.11 -4.44
N LYS A 203 -7.61 -16.10 -3.85
CA LYS A 203 -8.09 -16.83 -2.66
C LYS A 203 -7.54 -16.17 -1.41
N PHE A 204 -8.31 -16.26 -0.32
CA PHE A 204 -8.03 -15.57 0.94
C PHE A 204 -8.16 -16.55 2.09
N TYR A 205 -7.05 -16.95 2.68
CA TYR A 205 -7.03 -17.89 3.81
C TYR A 205 -6.57 -17.17 5.07
N PHE A 206 -7.37 -17.25 6.12
CA PHE A 206 -6.99 -16.73 7.43
C PHE A 206 -6.35 -17.84 8.24
N PHE A 207 -5.19 -17.57 8.81
CA PHE A 207 -4.49 -18.42 9.77
C PHE A 207 -4.35 -17.68 11.10
N ASN A 208 -4.23 -18.41 12.19
CA ASN A 208 -3.82 -17.84 13.47
C ASN A 208 -2.28 -17.81 13.59
N GLU A 209 -1.77 -17.35 14.73
CA GLU A 209 -0.33 -17.26 15.03
C GLU A 209 0.42 -18.61 14.96
N LYS A 210 -0.30 -19.72 15.13
CA LYS A 210 0.24 -21.10 15.06
C LYS A 210 0.15 -21.71 13.66
N TRP A 211 -0.18 -20.91 12.65
CA TRP A 211 -0.42 -21.39 11.28
C TRP A 211 -1.61 -22.36 11.15
N GLU A 212 -2.57 -22.30 12.07
CA GLU A 212 -3.79 -23.09 12.00
C GLU A 212 -4.89 -22.30 11.26
N LEU A 213 -5.60 -22.96 10.34
CA LEU A 213 -6.60 -22.30 9.50
C LEU A 213 -7.79 -21.79 10.34
N ALA A 214 -7.96 -20.47 10.37
CA ALA A 214 -9.10 -19.78 10.97
C ALA A 214 -10.26 -19.67 9.96
N ARG A 215 -11.35 -20.44 10.21
CA ARG A 215 -12.52 -20.51 9.32
C ARG A 215 -13.48 -19.32 9.43
N ILE A 216 -12.94 -18.11 9.29
CA ILE A 216 -13.67 -16.84 9.53
C ILE A 216 -14.15 -16.15 8.25
N ASN A 217 -13.66 -16.55 7.08
CA ASN A 217 -14.14 -16.04 5.78
C ASN A 217 -14.61 -17.17 4.86
N ARG A 218 -15.20 -16.80 3.72
CA ARG A 218 -15.74 -17.74 2.73
C ARG A 218 -14.71 -18.77 2.26
N ASP A 219 -13.53 -18.32 1.85
CA ASP A 219 -12.55 -19.21 1.22
C ASP A 219 -11.88 -20.15 2.27
N SER A 220 -11.66 -19.70 3.51
CA SER A 220 -11.20 -20.56 4.63
C SER A 220 -12.28 -21.54 5.09
N LYS A 221 -13.56 -21.17 5.07
CA LYS A 221 -14.67 -22.09 5.37
C LYS A 221 -14.81 -23.20 4.33
N ALA A 222 -14.54 -22.88 3.06
CA ALA A 222 -14.60 -23.84 1.96
C ALA A 222 -13.36 -24.74 1.83
N ALA A 223 -12.27 -24.44 2.54
CA ALA A 223 -11.06 -25.25 2.53
C ALA A 223 -11.33 -26.64 3.16
N PRO A 224 -10.69 -27.72 2.67
CA PRO A 224 -10.86 -29.05 3.24
C PRO A 224 -10.40 -29.12 4.70
N GLU A 225 -10.80 -30.16 5.41
CA GLU A 225 -10.25 -30.47 6.73
C GLU A 225 -8.75 -30.82 6.61
N GLY A 226 -7.93 -30.37 7.56
CA GLY A 226 -6.48 -30.52 7.49
C GLY A 226 -5.79 -29.66 6.43
N PHE A 227 -6.46 -28.67 5.84
CA PHE A 227 -5.83 -27.75 4.90
C PHE A 227 -4.65 -27.01 5.54
N THR A 228 -3.48 -27.23 4.99
CA THR A 228 -2.25 -26.49 5.28
C THR A 228 -1.80 -25.79 4.01
N TYR A 229 -1.18 -24.62 4.16
CA TYR A 229 -0.48 -23.95 3.06
C TYR A 229 1.01 -23.90 3.40
N PRO A 230 1.91 -24.19 2.44
CA PRO A 230 3.35 -24.14 2.67
C PRO A 230 3.83 -22.79 3.23
#